data_AF-A0A7X8QHA4-F1
#
_entry.id   AF-A0A7X8QHA4-F1
#
_cell.length_a   1.000
_cell.length_b   1.000
_cell.length_c   1.000
_cell.angle_alpha   90.00
_cell.angle_beta   90.00
_cell.angle_gamma   90.00
#
_symmetry.space_group_name_H-M   'P 1'
#
loop_
_entity.id
_entity.type
_entity.pdbx_description
1 polymer ?
#
loop_
_entity_poly.entity_id
_entity_poly.type
_entity_poly.pdbx_seq_one_letter_code
_entity_poly.pdbx_strand_id
1 'polypeptide(L)'
;DLTMKAYKTSLNALADAKEDDLNAVVKYEEEIDKMYKALRKNHIDRLNKHICSPNAGIVFLDMISNLERVGDHSLNIAEYIMEVV
;
A
#
# COMPACT_ATOMS: atom_id res chain seq x y z
N ASP A 1 1.38 1.04 9.62
CA ASP A 1 0.04 1.48 10.06
C ASP A 1 -0.94 1.64 8.91
N LEU A 2 -0.62 2.43 7.88
CA LEU A 2 -1.55 2.71 6.78
C LEU A 2 -2.01 1.45 6.03
N THR A 3 -1.09 0.56 5.64
CA THR A 3 -1.42 -0.74 5.03
C THR A 3 -2.38 -1.58 5.89
N MET A 4 -2.17 -1.58 7.22
CA MET A 4 -3.06 -2.30 8.14
C MET A 4 -4.44 -1.63 8.26
N LYS A 5 -4.52 -0.31 8.12
CA LYS A 5 -5.79 0.41 8.06
C LYS A 5 -6.53 0.07 6.76
N ALA A 6 -5.87 0.13 5.61
CA ALA A 6 -6.43 -0.27 4.32
C ALA A 6 -7.02 -1.68 4.39
N TYR A 7 -6.25 -2.65 4.92
CA TYR A 7 -6.70 -4.02 5.09
C TYR A 7 -7.91 -4.15 6.02
N LYS A 8 -7.90 -3.50 7.19
CA LYS A 8 -9.04 -3.60 8.12
C LYS A 8 -10.29 -2.92 7.57
N THR A 9 -10.13 -1.76 6.92
CA THR A 9 -11.25 -1.03 6.33
C THR A 9 -11.83 -1.77 5.14
N SER A 10 -11.02 -2.45 4.32
CA SER A 10 -11.55 -3.27 3.22
C SER A 10 -12.36 -4.46 3.72
N LEU A 11 -12.00 -5.06 4.86
CA LEU A 11 -12.82 -6.08 5.51
C LEU A 11 -14.14 -5.53 6.05
N ASN A 12 -14.16 -4.31 6.59
CA ASN A 12 -15.41 -3.66 7.01
C ASN A 12 -16.31 -3.34 5.81
N ALA A 13 -15.73 -2.82 4.73
CA ALA A 13 -16.44 -2.55 3.49
C ALA A 13 -17.03 -3.84 2.89
N LEU A 14 -16.30 -4.96 2.98
CA LEU A 14 -16.80 -6.26 2.55
C LEU A 14 -18.01 -6.75 3.36
N ALA A 15 -18.10 -6.41 4.65
CA ALA A 15 -19.20 -6.81 5.50
C ALA A 15 -20.47 -5.99 5.27
N ASP A 16 -20.33 -4.66 5.17
CA ASP A 16 -21.48 -3.74 5.23
C ASP A 16 -21.69 -2.90 3.96
N ALA A 17 -20.79 -2.98 2.97
CA ALA A 17 -20.76 -2.16 1.75
C ALA A 17 -20.90 -0.65 1.99
N LYS A 18 -20.37 -0.15 3.12
CA LYS A 18 -20.42 1.27 3.47
C LYS A 18 -19.56 2.09 2.51
N GLU A 19 -20.19 3.05 1.84
CA GLU A 19 -19.53 3.95 0.89
C GLU A 19 -18.34 4.71 1.51
N ASP A 20 -18.45 5.12 2.78
CA ASP A 20 -17.36 5.78 3.50
C ASP A 20 -16.12 4.88 3.65
N ASP A 21 -16.31 3.60 3.96
CA ASP A 21 -15.21 2.64 4.11
C ASP A 21 -14.58 2.34 2.75
N LEU A 22 -15.39 2.16 1.71
CA LEU A 22 -14.94 1.98 0.33
C LEU A 22 -14.06 3.16 -0.14
N ASN A 23 -14.53 4.39 0.04
CA ASN A 23 -13.79 5.60 -0.30
C ASN A 23 -12.52 5.78 0.56
N ALA A 24 -12.54 5.33 1.82
CA ALA A 24 -11.38 5.38 2.69
C ALA A 24 -10.27 4.43 2.22
N VAL A 25 -10.62 3.22 1.77
CA VAL A 25 -9.64 2.26 1.23
C VAL A 25 -8.90 2.86 0.02
N VAL A 26 -9.63 3.48 -0.92
CA VAL A 26 -9.03 4.17 -2.09
C VAL A 26 -8.01 5.21 -1.64
N LYS A 27 -8.38 6.08 -0.69
CA LYS A 27 -7.47 7.12 -0.17
C LYS A 27 -6.23 6.52 0.50
N TYR A 28 -6.39 5.43 1.24
CA TYR A 28 -5.25 4.77 1.88
C TYR A 28 -4.32 4.12 0.86
N GLU A 29 -4.85 3.49 -0.19
CA GLU A 29 -4.04 2.92 -1.26
C GLU A 29 -3.22 4.01 -1.98
N GLU A 30 -3.86 5.13 -2.35
CA GLU A 30 -3.14 6.23 -3.00
C GLU A 30 -1.97 6.76 -2.16
N GLU A 31 -2.14 6.83 -0.85
CA GLU A 31 -1.09 7.23 0.08
C GLU A 31 0.01 6.17 0.20
N ILE A 32 -0.35 4.87 0.21
CA ILE A 32 0.60 3.75 0.23
C ILE A 32 1.46 3.76 -1.04
N ASP A 33 0.86 3.91 -2.23
CA ASP A 33 1.59 3.99 -3.50
C ASP A 33 2.54 5.20 -3.55
N LYS A 34 2.08 6.38 -3.11
CA LYS A 34 2.93 7.58 -2.98
C LYS A 34 4.12 7.32 -2.07
N MET A 35 3.90 6.66 -0.93
CA MET A 35 4.97 6.29 0.01
C MET A 35 5.93 5.28 -0.61
N TYR A 36 5.43 4.24 -1.28
CA TYR A 36 6.26 3.23 -1.96
C TYR A 36 7.18 3.87 -3.00
N LYS A 37 6.63 4.73 -3.88
CA LYS A 37 7.40 5.47 -4.89
C LYS A 37 8.48 6.35 -4.27
N ALA A 38 8.15 7.09 -3.21
CA ALA A 38 9.10 7.94 -2.50
C ALA A 38 10.22 7.15 -1.83
N LEU A 39 9.87 6.08 -1.11
CA LEU A 39 10.82 5.21 -0.40
C LEU A 39 11.75 4.49 -1.38
N ARG A 40 11.22 3.99 -2.50
CA ARG A 40 12.01 3.35 -3.57
C ARG A 40 13.00 4.34 -4.19
N LYS A 41 12.55 5.55 -4.52
CA LYS A 41 13.43 6.61 -5.05
C LYS A 41 14.55 6.96 -4.06
N ASN A 42 14.20 7.21 -2.80
CA ASN A 42 15.17 7.53 -1.76
C ASN A 42 16.19 6.40 -1.55
N HIS A 43 15.77 5.13 -1.69
CA HIS A 43 16.67 4.00 -1.60
C HIS A 43 17.68 3.96 -2.77
N ILE A 44 17.21 4.20 -4.01
CA ILE A 44 18.10 4.30 -5.18
C ILE A 44 19.11 5.43 -5.01
N ASP A 45 18.69 6.60 -4.51
CA ASP A 45 19.58 7.73 -4.24
C ASP A 45 20.65 7.39 -3.18
N ARG A 46 20.28 6.63 -2.14
CA ARG A 46 21.21 6.14 -1.12
C ARG A 46 22.21 5.13 -1.70
N LEU A 47 21.77 4.26 -2.60
CA LEU A 47 22.62 3.28 -3.26
C LEU A 47 23.65 3.98 -4.15
N ASN A 48 23.22 4.96 -4.95
CA ASN A 48 24.09 5.76 -5.83
C ASN A 48 25.14 6.58 -5.06
N LYS A 49 24.82 7.01 -3.84
CA LYS A 49 25.74 7.72 -2.96
C LYS A 49 26.63 6.80 -2.13
N HIS A 50 26.52 5.47 -2.28
CA HIS A 50 27.23 4.47 -1.48
C HIS A 50 27.01 4.60 0.04
N ILE A 51 25.84 5.11 0.46
CA ILE A 51 25.50 5.32 1.88
C ILE A 51 24.63 4.19 2.47
N CYS A 52 24.38 3.12 1.70
CA CYS A 52 23.72 1.92 2.20
C CYS A 52 24.33 0.64 1.62
N SER A 53 24.24 -0.46 2.37
CA SER A 53 24.63 -1.78 1.89
C SER A 53 23.65 -2.29 0.82
N PRO A 54 24.14 -2.81 -0.33
CA PRO A 54 23.28 -3.41 -1.35
C PRO A 54 22.40 -4.54 -0.82
N ASN A 55 22.94 -5.40 0.05
CA ASN A 55 22.20 -6.53 0.62
C ASN A 55 21.03 -6.08 1.50
N ALA A 56 21.24 -5.04 2.32
CA ALA A 56 20.16 -4.45 3.11
C ALA A 56 19.12 -3.76 2.21
N GLY A 57 19.52 -3.30 1.04
CA GLY A 57 18.63 -2.71 0.03
C GLY A 57 17.64 -3.68 -0.56
N ILE A 58 18.06 -4.92 -0.84
CA ILE A 58 17.18 -5.98 -1.36
C ILE A 58 16.03 -6.24 -0.38
N VAL A 59 16.36 -6.50 0.89
CA VAL A 59 15.34 -6.75 1.94
C VAL A 59 14.40 -5.57 2.09
N PHE A 60 14.93 -4.34 2.08
CA PHE A 60 14.10 -3.14 2.18
C PHE A 60 13.12 -3.00 1.01
N LEU A 61 13.58 -3.20 -0.23
CA LEU A 61 12.74 -3.13 -1.43
C LEU A 61 11.64 -4.19 -1.40
N ASP A 62 11.96 -5.41 -0.99
CA ASP A 62 10.98 -6.50 -0.86
C ASP A 62 9.93 -6.16 0.21
N MET A 63 10.35 -5.59 1.35
CA MET A 63 9.42 -5.21 2.41
C MET A 63 8.43 -4.13 1.95
N ILE A 64 8.91 -3.04 1.33
CA ILE A 64 8.01 -1.96 0.89
C ILE A 64 7.10 -2.41 -0.26
N SER A 65 7.58 -3.30 -1.13
CA SER A 65 6.80 -3.91 -2.21
C SER A 65 5.67 -4.79 -1.66
N ASN A 66 5.96 -5.62 -0.65
CA ASN A 66 4.93 -6.43 -0.01
C ASN A 66 3.88 -5.58 0.74
N LEU A 67 4.28 -4.47 1.34
CA LEU A 67 3.34 -3.55 1.99
C LEU A 67 2.42 -2.84 1.00
N GLU A 68 2.95 -2.45 -0.17
CA GLU A 68 2.16 -1.87 -1.25
C GLU A 68 1.19 -2.90 -1.84
N ARG A 69 1.65 -4.13 -2.09
CA ARG A 69 0.79 -5.22 -2.58
C ARG A 69 -0.39 -5.55 -1.66
N VAL A 70 -0.22 -5.46 -0.35
CA VAL A 70 -1.34 -5.61 0.60
C VAL A 70 -2.32 -4.44 0.48
N GLY A 71 -1.83 -3.23 0.23
CA GLY A 71 -2.66 -2.05 -0.07
C GLY A 71 -3.48 -2.24 -1.33
N ASP A 72 -2.83 -2.64 -2.43
CA ASP A 72 -3.47 -2.95 -3.73
C ASP A 72 -4.54 -4.03 -3.59
N HIS A 73 -4.24 -5.14 -2.90
CA HIS A 73 -5.25 -6.18 -2.66
C HIS A 73 -6.41 -5.69 -1.79
N SER A 74 -6.18 -4.74 -0.89
CA SER A 74 -7.27 -4.13 -0.11
C SER A 74 -8.14 -3.25 -1.00
N LEU A 75 -7.55 -2.51 -1.93
CA LEU A 75 -8.27 -1.73 -2.95
C LEU A 75 -9.10 -2.64 -3.87
N ASN A 76 -8.52 -3.71 -4.39
CA ASN A 76 -9.23 -4.65 -5.26
C ASN A 76 -10.50 -5.19 -4.58
N ILE A 77 -10.45 -5.51 -3.28
CA ILE A 77 -11.64 -5.93 -2.52
C ILE A 77 -12.72 -4.83 -2.54
N ALA A 78 -12.34 -3.58 -2.29
CA ALA A 78 -13.26 -2.45 -2.30
C ALA A 78 -13.85 -2.21 -3.70
N GLU A 79 -13.03 -2.23 -4.74
CA GLU A 79 -13.46 -2.04 -6.13
C GLU A 79 -14.47 -3.11 -6.58
N TYR A 80 -14.22 -4.39 -6.27
CA TYR A 80 -15.17 -5.46 -6.58
C TYR A 80 -16.53 -5.29 -5.89
N ILE A 81 -16.56 -4.68 -4.71
CA ILE A 81 -17.82 -4.37 -4.04
C ILE A 81 -18.51 -3.22 -4.78
N MET A 82 -17.78 -2.12 -5.07
CA MET A 82 -18.31 -0.96 -5.81
C MET A 82 -18.89 -1.34 -7.18
N GLU A 83 -18.39 -2.39 -7.84
CA GLU A 83 -18.93 -2.87 -9.12
C GLU A 83 -20.30 -3.56 -8.98
N VAL A 84 -20.63 -4.06 -7.79
CA VAL A 84 -21.82 -4.89 -7.54
C VAL A 84 -22.93 -4.14 -6.78
N VAL A 85 -22.60 -3.09 -6.03
CA VAL A 85 -23.58 -2.19 -5.38
C VAL A 85 -23.99 -1.02 -6.26
#